data_AF-A0A821N5N8-F1
#
_entry.id   AF-A0A821N5N8-F1
#
_cell.length_a   1.000
_cell.length_b   1.000
_cell.length_c   1.000
_cell.angle_alpha   90.00
_cell.angle_beta   90.00
_cell.angle_gamma   90.00
#
_symmetry.space_group_name_H-M   'P 1'
#
loop_
_entity.id
_entity.type
_entity.pdbx_description
1 polymer ?
#
loop_
_entity_poly.entity_id
_entity_poly.type
_entity_poly.pdbx_seq_one_letter_code
_entity_poly.pdbx_strand_id
1 'polypeptide(L)' 'MGDYSKALEFYEKSHKIYEIALPPNHPDLASSYNNIGMVFDNMGDYTKAIGYYERSLEIQKIALPP' A
#
# COMPACT_ATOMS: atom_id res chain seq x y z
N MET A 1 13.88 16.89 -5.86
CA MET A 1 13.18 15.68 -6.31
C MET A 1 13.33 14.66 -5.20
N GLY A 2 12.21 14.17 -4.63
CA GLY A 2 12.26 13.14 -3.59
C GLY A 2 12.81 11.83 -4.16
N ASP A 3 13.50 11.04 -3.34
CA ASP A 3 14.01 9.73 -3.72
C ASP A 3 12.88 8.69 -3.66
N TYR A 4 11.91 8.83 -4.57
CA TYR A 4 10.70 7.99 -4.62
C TYR A 4 11.03 6.52 -4.89
N SER A 5 12.09 6.24 -5.66
CA SER A 5 12.57 4.88 -5.90
C SER A 5 13.02 4.20 -4.61
N LYS A 6 13.77 4.92 -3.77
CA LYS A 6 14.20 4.40 -2.47
C LYS A 6 13.04 4.28 -1.48
N ALA A 7 12.10 5.23 -1.50
CA ALA A 7 10.88 5.13 -0.70
C ALA A 7 10.05 3.88 -1.07
N LEU A 8 9.89 3.63 -2.38
CA LEU A 8 9.21 2.45 -2.89
C LEU A 8 9.87 1.16 -2.39
N GLU A 9 11.21 1.07 -2.48
CA GLU A 9 11.96 -0.10 -2.01
C GLU A 9 11.69 -0.40 -0.52
N PHE A 10 11.69 0.62 0.34
CA PHE A 10 11.41 0.43 1.76
C PHE A 10 9.96 0.05 2.03
N TYR A 11 8.99 0.65 1.31
CA TYR A 11 7.59 0.28 1.46
C TYR A 11 7.31 -1.14 0.96
N GLU A 12 7.93 -1.59 -0.13
CA GLU A 12 7.79 -2.98 -0.61
C GLU A 12 8.37 -3.99 0.39
N LYS A 13 9.53 -3.68 1.00
CA LYS A 13 10.11 -4.51 2.07
C LYS A 13 9.18 -4.60 3.28
N SER A 14 8.63 -3.47 3.72
CA SER A 14 7.66 -3.43 4.82
C SER A 14 6.38 -4.20 4.48
N HIS A 15 5.88 -4.02 3.26
CA HIS A 15 4.69 -4.70 2.77
C HIS A 15 4.84 -6.21 2.83
N LYS A 16 5.98 -6.73 2.36
CA LYS A 16 6.28 -8.16 2.41
C LYS A 16 6.35 -8.73 3.82
N ILE A 17 6.81 -7.95 4.80
CA ILE A 17 6.78 -8.36 6.21
C ILE A 17 5.33 -8.45 6.69
N TYR A 18 4.50 -7.47 6.36
CA TYR A 18 3.08 -7.47 6.72
C TYR A 18 2.29 -8.61 6.06
N GLU A 19 2.56 -8.93 4.79
CA GLU A 19 1.95 -10.08 4.11
C GLU A 19 2.24 -11.42 4.80
N ILE A 20 3.41 -11.55 5.44
CA ILE A 20 3.80 -12.77 6.15
C ILE A 20 3.26 -12.77 7.60
N ALA A 21 3.27 -11.62 8.26
CA ALA A 21 3.01 -11.51 9.69
C ALA A 21 1.54 -11.29 10.04
N LEU A 22 0.73 -10.73 9.13
CA LEU A 22 -0.61 -10.26 9.43
C LEU A 22 -1.69 -11.05 8.68
N PRO A 23 -2.89 -11.17 9.27
CA PRO A 23 -4.05 -11.66 8.55
C PRO A 23 -4.37 -10.81 7.29
N PRO A 24 -4.97 -11.39 6.25
CA PRO A 24 -5.27 -10.67 5.00
C PRO A 24 -6.15 -9.43 5.14
N ASN A 25 -6.93 -9.34 6.22
CA ASN A 25 -7.82 -8.22 6.53
C ASN A 25 -7.24 -7.24 7.57
N HIS A 26 -5.93 -7.30 7.85
CA HIS A 26 -5.35 -6.42 8.86
C HIS A 26 -5.22 -4.97 8.34
N PRO A 27 -5.64 -3.95 9.12
CA PRO A 27 -5.54 -2.54 8.71
C PRO A 27 -4.14 -2.10 8.27
N ASP A 28 -3.08 -2.55 8.95
CA ASP A 28 -1.70 -2.22 8.56
C ASP A 28 -1.32 -2.74 7.16
N LEU A 29 -1.90 -3.88 6.73
CA LEU A 29 -1.71 -4.37 5.37
C LEU A 29 -2.35 -3.41 4.36
N ALA A 30 -3.53 -2.87 4.66
CA ALA A 30 -4.15 -1.82 3.84
C ALA A 30 -3.31 -0.54 3.82
N SER A 31 -2.83 -0.06 4.97
CA SER A 31 -1.97 1.13 5.06
C SER A 31 -0.69 0.97 4.23
N SER A 32 -0.11 -0.23 4.19
CA SER A 32 1.07 -0.50 3.37
C SER A 32 0.79 -0.44 1.87
N TYR A 33 -0.35 -0.99 1.41
CA TYR A 33 -0.81 -0.82 0.02
C TYR A 33 -1.00 0.67 -0.31
N ASN A 34 -1.66 1.43 0.59
CA ASN A 34 -1.88 2.86 0.41
C ASN A 34 -0.57 3.65 0.26
N ASN A 35 0.43 3.33 1.08
CA ASN A 35 1.73 4.01 1.03
C ASN A 35 2.47 3.76 -0.29
N ILE A 36 2.41 2.53 -0.82
CA ILE A 36 2.97 2.22 -2.14
C ILE A 36 2.21 2.99 -3.24
N GLY A 37 0.88 3.02 -3.17
CA GLY A 37 0.05 3.80 -4.09
C GLY A 37 0.42 5.28 -4.10
N MET A 38 0.65 5.86 -2.92
CA MET A 38 1.08 7.25 -2.76
C MET A 38 2.46 7.53 -3.38
N VAL A 39 3.39 6.56 -3.35
CA VAL A 39 4.67 6.74 -4.04
C VAL A 39 4.49 6.77 -5.55
N PHE A 40 3.68 5.87 -6.11
CA PHE A 40 3.37 5.88 -7.54
C PHE A 40 2.63 7.16 -7.98
N ASP A 41 1.70 7.65 -7.17
CA ASP A 41 0.99 8.91 -7.40
C ASP A 41 1.97 10.10 -7.47
N ASN A 42 2.89 10.17 -6.51
CA ASN A 42 3.95 11.20 -6.51
C ASN A 42 4.95 11.08 -7.66
N MET A 43 5.09 9.88 -8.25
CA MET A 43 5.88 9.63 -9.46
C MET A 43 5.10 9.94 -10.76
N GLY A 44 3.80 10.23 -10.67
CA GLY A 44 2.91 10.44 -11.81
C GLY A 44 2.42 9.14 -12.47
N ASP A 45 2.66 7.98 -11.87
CA ASP A 45 2.18 6.67 -12.33
C ASP A 45 0.80 6.37 -11.71
N TYR A 46 -0.21 7.12 -12.16
CA TYR A 46 -1.57 7.05 -11.62
C TYR A 46 -2.20 5.66 -11.84
N THR A 47 -1.87 4.97 -12.93
CA THR A 47 -2.40 3.63 -13.21
C THR A 47 -1.96 2.64 -12.14
N LYS A 48 -0.68 2.64 -11.75
CA LYS A 48 -0.23 1.81 -10.63
C LYS A 48 -0.83 2.30 -9.31
N ALA A 49 -0.82 3.61 -9.06
CA ALA A 49 -1.36 4.17 -7.81
C ALA A 49 -2.80 3.70 -7.53
N ILE A 50 -3.68 3.77 -8.55
CA ILE A 50 -5.07 3.32 -8.45
C ILE A 50 -5.15 1.84 -8.03
N GLY A 51 -4.39 0.94 -8.65
CA GLY A 51 -4.43 -0.48 -8.30
C GLY A 51 -3.98 -0.77 -6.85
N TYR A 52 -3.04 0.01 -6.32
CA TYR A 52 -2.64 -0.08 -4.92
C TYR A 52 -3.71 0.48 -3.97
N TYR A 53 -4.35 1.59 -4.33
CA TYR A 53 -5.44 2.17 -3.54
C TYR A 53 -6.68 1.26 -3.51
N GLU A 54 -7.01 0.59 -4.61
CA GLU A 54 -8.12 -0.37 -4.67
C GLU A 54 -7.92 -1.54 -3.69
N ARG A 55 -6.71 -2.11 -3.65
CA ARG A 55 -6.37 -3.19 -2.70
C ARG A 55 -6.43 -2.72 -1.25
N SER A 56 -5.92 -1.52 -0.96
CA SER A 56 -6.04 -0.90 0.37
C SER A 56 -7.50 -0.76 0.80
N LEU A 57 -8.36 -0.28 -0.10
CA LEU A 57 -9.78 -0.09 0.16
C LEU A 57 -10.52 -1.41 0.40
N GLU A 58 -10.20 -2.46 -0.37
CA GLU A 58 -10.78 -3.79 -0.19
C GLU A 58 -10.50 -4.34 1.22
N ILE A 59 -9.25 -4.25 1.67
CA ILE A 59 -8.86 -4.70 3.01
C ILE A 59 -9.55 -3.87 4.10
N GLN A 60 -9.58 -2.53 3.96
CA GLN A 60 -10.25 -1.66 4.93
C GLN A 60 -11.74 -1.96 5.06
N LYS A 61 -12.45 -2.25 3.96
CA LYS A 61 -13.86 -2.63 4.00
C LYS A 61 -14.12 -3.92 4.80
N ILE A 62 -13.17 -4.85 4.78
CA ILE A 62 -13.27 -6.09 5.57
C ILE A 62 -12.90 -5.84 7.03
N ALA A 63 -11.89 -4.99 7.27
CA ALA A 63 -11.37 -4.70 8.61
C ALA A 63 -12.30 -3.81 9.44
N LEU A 64 -12.98 -2.87 8.79
CA LEU A 64 -13.84 -1.86 9.40
C LEU A 64 -15.26 -1.99 8.82
N PRO A 65 -16.09 -2.90 9.36
CA PRO A 65 -17.51 -2.94 9.03
C PRO A 65 -18.19 -1.62 9.45
N PRO A 66 -19.27 -1.22 8.75
CA PRO A 66 -19.96 0.06 8.96
C PRO A 66 -20.60 0.21 10.34
#